data_AF-A0A9N8F0D7-F1
#
_entry.id   AF-A0A9N8F0D7-F1
#
_cell.length_a   1.000
_cell.length_b   1.000
_cell.length_c   1.000
_cell.angle_alpha   90.00
_cell.angle_beta   90.00
_cell.angle_gamma   90.00
#
_symmetry.space_group_name_H-M   'P 1'
#
loop_
_entity.id
_entity.type
_entity.pdbx_description
1 polymer ?
#
loop_
_entity_poly.entity_id
_entity_poly.type
_entity_poly.pdbx_seq_one_letter_code
_entity_poly.pdbx_strand_id
1 'polypeptide(L)'
;LLRCFSWWQHDQNKNSTVLHSKVYITSNGRTDSIHDMYKAMHEVFGVRLDIEKRANTDSPEVHVDAPWRAMDVQTKTYAMVSPDHAKTLVEGLLNHYTPNNDKRAGCPADGKSKKSKPVIAFLDRKDSKRSIANGPEVLDKLRQSGHDVRYQPSFHGMSLIEQIKFMSEADIVMGPHGTQFTTSLFMPWCGSLLEFFPRQYYAPNWYGSMVALSGKHHFLTYQGGQALNAYRRNTRHFNASVEAVEQVTAVMVERWHSCCAARNTNNCNSNKFGICTIVEEKRGGKMSIPPEAIDGTEQNPYVAETRYNGTLPAWEMFLGPGRPYFPEGQRALNKSDARLLFPNHNSTEAVCRLSNIFLFQMFPHNFQQLVRCFSWWQMDHNKNKTPVLYIQQYDHGTDDMASVHGMYKAMQDAFGVRLDIGNRTNEDSPEVHVMAPWETMATQTGIHAMASREHAKRMAEGFLNYYTPNNDKRAGCPTNGSSKKGPVIAFLDRQDSRRSIANSNEVLYRLQKAGYDVLYQSSFKGMSLMGQMKFMSEVDIVMGPHGQQFLTSMFMPQCGSLFEFFPRNYYAPNWYGSLVALFGKNHFFAYNGGGVSQWMNESRETKSYNASADTVMQVTEAMVERWHSCCSALGNV
;
A
#
# COMPACT_ATOMS: atom_id res chain seq x y z
N LEU A 1 5.59 -8.44 -18.49
CA LEU A 1 4.21 -7.98 -18.80
C LEU A 1 3.87 -6.65 -18.14
N LEU A 2 3.01 -6.58 -17.11
CA LEU A 2 2.38 -5.32 -16.64
C LEU A 2 3.37 -4.19 -16.26
N ARG A 3 4.50 -4.51 -15.63
CA ARG A 3 5.60 -3.55 -15.37
C ARG A 3 6.31 -3.11 -16.64
N CYS A 4 6.55 -4.02 -17.57
CA CYS A 4 7.19 -3.75 -18.86
C CYS A 4 6.32 -2.79 -19.69
N PHE A 5 4.99 -2.99 -19.73
CA PHE A 5 4.06 -2.02 -20.32
C PHE A 5 4.12 -0.66 -19.61
N SER A 6 4.20 -0.67 -18.28
CA SER A 6 4.31 0.57 -17.50
C SER A 6 5.61 1.34 -17.76
N TRP A 7 6.69 0.66 -18.15
CA TRP A 7 7.95 1.27 -18.54
C TRP A 7 7.87 1.79 -19.98
N TRP A 8 7.37 0.98 -20.92
CA TRP A 8 7.09 1.38 -22.30
C TRP A 8 6.21 2.64 -22.38
N GLN A 9 5.17 2.74 -21.55
CA GLN A 9 4.27 3.90 -21.53
C GLN A 9 4.94 5.18 -20.98
N HIS A 10 6.03 5.04 -20.22
CA HIS A 10 6.83 6.14 -19.65
C HIS A 10 7.95 6.60 -20.60
N ASP A 11 8.33 5.79 -21.57
CA ASP A 11 9.28 6.17 -22.61
C ASP A 11 8.64 7.23 -23.53
N GLN A 12 9.35 8.34 -23.73
CA GLN A 12 8.92 9.44 -24.60
C GLN A 12 9.06 9.04 -26.08
N ASN A 13 9.97 8.12 -26.41
CA ASN A 13 10.23 7.63 -27.76
C ASN A 13 9.51 6.31 -28.05
N LYS A 14 8.17 6.31 -27.91
CA LYS A 14 7.31 5.11 -28.07
C LYS A 14 7.49 4.35 -29.40
N ASN A 15 8.06 4.99 -30.42
CA ASN A 15 8.33 4.41 -31.73
C ASN A 15 9.59 3.52 -31.77
N SER A 16 10.50 3.59 -30.79
CA SER A 16 11.74 2.80 -30.74
C SER A 16 11.73 1.68 -29.70
N THR A 17 10.81 1.69 -28.74
CA THR A 17 10.84 0.81 -27.57
C THR A 17 10.28 -0.59 -27.88
N VAL A 18 11.15 -1.55 -28.21
CA VAL A 18 10.78 -2.97 -28.36
C VAL A 18 10.72 -3.65 -26.99
N LEU A 19 9.68 -4.45 -26.76
CA LEU A 19 9.44 -5.11 -25.47
C LEU A 19 10.00 -6.54 -25.50
N HIS A 20 11.33 -6.65 -25.46
CA HIS A 20 11.99 -7.95 -25.35
C HIS A 20 11.56 -8.65 -24.05
N SER A 21 11.02 -9.86 -24.17
CA SER A 21 10.70 -10.70 -23.02
C SER A 21 11.06 -12.15 -23.27
N LYS A 22 12.07 -12.63 -22.54
CA LYS A 22 12.44 -14.04 -22.48
C LYS A 22 11.39 -14.83 -21.68
N VAL A 23 10.29 -15.17 -22.34
CA VAL A 23 9.27 -16.07 -21.80
C VAL A 23 9.75 -17.50 -21.93
N TYR A 24 10.11 -18.13 -20.82
CA TYR A 24 10.37 -19.57 -20.78
C TYR A 24 9.06 -20.34 -20.95
N ILE A 25 8.65 -20.54 -22.20
CA ILE A 25 7.51 -21.39 -22.58
C ILE A 25 7.87 -22.85 -22.28
N THR A 26 7.56 -23.30 -21.07
CA THR A 26 7.60 -24.72 -20.74
C THR A 26 6.49 -25.44 -21.51
N SER A 27 6.78 -26.64 -22.03
CA SER A 27 6.00 -27.40 -23.02
C SER A 27 4.61 -27.89 -22.57
N ASN A 28 4.06 -27.37 -21.47
CA ASN A 28 2.94 -27.94 -20.74
C ASN A 28 1.60 -27.22 -20.99
N GLY A 29 1.44 -26.52 -22.13
CA GLY A 29 0.15 -26.00 -22.61
C GLY A 29 -0.58 -25.01 -21.69
N ARG A 30 0.15 -24.29 -20.83
CA ARG A 30 -0.43 -23.29 -19.89
C ARG A 30 -0.01 -21.86 -20.20
N THR A 31 0.47 -21.60 -21.42
CA THR A 31 1.04 -20.31 -21.82
C THR A 31 0.10 -19.46 -22.66
N ASP A 32 -1.06 -19.99 -23.04
CA ASP A 32 -1.94 -19.40 -24.05
C ASP A 32 -2.44 -18.01 -23.61
N SER A 33 -2.87 -17.84 -22.35
CA SER A 33 -3.27 -16.53 -21.83
C SER A 33 -2.13 -15.51 -21.69
N ILE A 34 -0.87 -15.97 -21.58
CA ILE A 34 0.32 -15.10 -21.59
C ILE A 34 0.61 -14.66 -23.03
N HIS A 35 0.56 -15.60 -23.97
CA HIS A 35 0.73 -15.33 -25.40
C HIS A 35 -0.36 -14.38 -25.91
N ASP A 36 -1.63 -14.64 -25.57
CA ASP A 36 -2.76 -13.76 -25.87
C ASP A 36 -2.56 -12.36 -25.29
N MET A 37 -2.00 -12.22 -24.08
CA MET A 37 -1.75 -10.90 -23.47
C MET A 37 -0.68 -10.12 -24.26
N TYR A 38 0.35 -10.80 -24.73
CA TYR A 38 1.35 -10.16 -25.59
C TYR A 38 0.78 -9.78 -26.96
N LYS A 39 0.02 -10.69 -27.59
CA LYS A 39 -0.71 -10.41 -28.83
C LYS A 39 -1.64 -9.21 -28.66
N ALA A 40 -2.36 -9.14 -27.55
CA ALA A 40 -3.24 -8.03 -27.21
C ALA A 40 -2.50 -6.71 -26.98
N MET A 41 -1.35 -6.75 -26.32
CA MET A 41 -0.48 -5.57 -26.19
C MET A 41 0.09 -5.10 -27.54
N HIS A 42 0.38 -6.03 -28.45
CA HIS A 42 0.83 -5.73 -29.81
C HIS A 42 -0.29 -5.09 -30.66
N GLU A 43 -1.45 -5.74 -30.74
CA GLU A 43 -2.58 -5.29 -31.56
C GLU A 43 -3.16 -3.93 -31.11
N VAL A 44 -3.11 -3.62 -29.82
CA VAL A 44 -3.72 -2.40 -29.26
C VAL A 44 -2.74 -1.24 -29.09
N PHE A 45 -1.47 -1.52 -28.75
CA PHE A 45 -0.49 -0.47 -28.42
C PHE A 45 0.75 -0.48 -29.33
N GLY A 46 0.79 -1.35 -30.35
CA GLY A 46 1.94 -1.47 -31.25
C GLY A 46 3.19 -2.07 -30.61
N VAL A 47 3.07 -2.64 -29.40
CA VAL A 47 4.20 -3.22 -28.65
C VAL A 47 4.79 -4.37 -29.44
N ARG A 48 6.00 -4.20 -29.99
CA ARG A 48 6.71 -5.26 -30.71
C ARG A 48 7.21 -6.32 -29.73
N LEU A 49 7.08 -7.58 -30.14
CA LEU A 49 7.43 -8.75 -29.35
C LEU A 49 8.37 -9.66 -30.13
N ASP A 50 9.66 -9.58 -29.84
CA ASP A 50 10.63 -10.53 -30.35
C ASP A 50 10.67 -11.78 -29.46
N ILE A 51 9.98 -12.84 -29.89
CA ILE A 51 10.11 -14.18 -29.31
C ILE A 51 11.31 -14.87 -29.96
N GLU A 52 12.52 -14.49 -29.59
CA GLU A 52 13.72 -15.18 -30.06
C GLU A 52 13.79 -16.61 -29.50
N LYS A 53 13.74 -17.61 -30.40
CA LYS A 53 14.32 -18.93 -30.14
C LYS A 53 15.84 -18.82 -30.22
N ARG A 54 16.48 -18.35 -29.14
CA ARG A 54 17.94 -18.28 -28.91
C ARG A 54 18.79 -18.22 -30.20
N ALA A 55 19.02 -17.00 -30.69
CA ALA A 55 20.22 -16.67 -31.44
C ALA A 55 20.96 -15.57 -30.66
N ASN A 56 22.30 -15.55 -30.70
CA ASN A 56 23.06 -14.52 -29.98
C ASN A 56 22.85 -13.17 -30.69
N THR A 57 22.26 -12.18 -30.02
CA THR A 57 22.18 -10.79 -30.51
C THR A 57 22.52 -9.79 -29.40
N ASP A 58 23.32 -8.76 -29.73
CA ASP A 58 23.88 -7.78 -28.78
C ASP A 58 22.95 -6.57 -28.52
N SER A 59 21.64 -6.81 -28.42
CA SER A 59 20.65 -5.74 -28.18
C SER A 59 20.53 -5.39 -26.69
N PRO A 60 20.24 -4.13 -26.33
CA PRO A 60 20.04 -3.73 -24.93
C PRO A 60 18.77 -4.35 -24.33
N GLU A 61 18.93 -5.43 -23.56
CA GLU A 61 17.83 -6.18 -22.93
C GLU A 61 17.40 -5.61 -21.56
N VAL A 62 16.09 -5.44 -21.37
CA VAL A 62 15.50 -5.22 -20.02
C VAL A 62 15.25 -6.57 -19.35
N HIS A 63 16.26 -7.07 -18.64
CA HIS A 63 16.13 -8.28 -17.83
C HIS A 63 15.18 -8.07 -16.63
N VAL A 64 13.98 -8.64 -16.71
CA VAL A 64 13.10 -8.83 -15.54
C VAL A 64 13.28 -10.24 -15.01
N ASP A 65 14.44 -10.50 -14.41
CA ASP A 65 14.65 -11.75 -13.68
C ASP A 65 13.78 -11.77 -12.42
N ALA A 66 12.76 -12.62 -12.45
CA ALA A 66 11.86 -12.85 -11.34
C ALA A 66 12.07 -14.27 -10.80
N PRO A 67 13.11 -14.51 -9.97
CA PRO A 67 13.30 -15.80 -9.33
C PRO A 67 12.07 -16.10 -8.45
N TRP A 68 11.38 -17.20 -8.73
CA TRP A 68 10.16 -17.64 -8.02
C TRP A 68 10.30 -17.69 -6.48
N ARG A 69 11.54 -17.78 -5.96
CA ARG A 69 11.83 -17.77 -4.51
C ARG A 69 11.91 -16.37 -3.87
N ALA A 70 12.10 -15.31 -4.66
CA ALA A 70 12.07 -13.93 -4.18
C ALA A 70 10.63 -13.37 -4.17
N MET A 71 9.81 -13.77 -5.16
CA MET A 71 8.40 -13.38 -5.27
C MET A 71 7.55 -13.61 -4.01
N ASP A 72 7.81 -14.69 -3.26
CA ASP A 72 7.00 -15.15 -2.10
C ASP A 72 7.16 -14.27 -0.84
N VAL A 73 8.19 -13.39 -0.79
CA VAL A 73 8.45 -12.50 0.38
C VAL A 73 8.77 -11.06 -0.03
N GLN A 74 9.35 -10.81 -1.22
CA GLN A 74 9.86 -9.49 -1.59
C GLN A 74 8.97 -8.70 -2.56
N THR A 75 8.08 -9.31 -3.34
CA THR A 75 7.31 -8.54 -4.35
C THR A 75 6.11 -7.75 -3.82
N LYS A 76 6.34 -6.82 -2.88
CA LYS A 76 5.45 -5.66 -2.62
C LYS A 76 5.59 -4.55 -3.68
N THR A 77 6.35 -4.81 -4.73
CA THR A 77 6.41 -4.00 -5.94
C THR A 77 5.09 -4.15 -6.72
N TYR A 78 4.38 -3.03 -6.91
CA TYR A 78 3.12 -2.95 -7.64
C TYR A 78 3.16 -3.69 -9.01
N ALA A 79 2.02 -4.21 -9.46
CA ALA A 79 1.90 -4.84 -10.77
C ALA A 79 2.22 -3.87 -11.92
N MET A 80 1.99 -2.58 -11.72
CA MET A 80 2.20 -1.47 -12.67
C MET A 80 2.77 -0.25 -11.95
N VAL A 81 3.48 0.62 -12.67
CA VAL A 81 4.20 1.79 -12.06
C VAL A 81 3.23 2.91 -11.66
N SER A 82 2.12 3.08 -12.38
CA SER A 82 1.09 4.08 -12.06
C SER A 82 -0.32 3.57 -12.40
N PRO A 83 -1.35 4.07 -11.69
CA PRO A 83 -2.75 3.87 -12.07
C PRO A 83 -3.13 4.41 -13.45
N ASP A 84 -2.46 5.44 -13.96
CA ASP A 84 -2.72 5.97 -15.29
C ASP A 84 -2.24 5.01 -16.39
N HIS A 85 -1.16 4.25 -16.13
CA HIS A 85 -0.74 3.15 -17.01
C HIS A 85 -1.71 1.97 -16.93
N ALA A 86 -2.22 1.66 -15.73
CA ALA A 86 -3.27 0.63 -15.57
C ALA A 86 -4.56 1.02 -16.30
N LYS A 87 -4.99 2.28 -16.18
CA LYS A 87 -6.12 2.84 -16.93
C LYS A 87 -5.88 2.75 -18.45
N THR A 88 -4.73 3.20 -18.95
CA THR A 88 -4.38 3.14 -20.37
C THR A 88 -4.46 1.70 -20.91
N LEU A 89 -3.86 0.74 -20.19
CA LEU A 89 -3.88 -0.68 -20.56
C LEU A 89 -5.31 -1.23 -20.61
N VAL A 90 -6.09 -0.98 -19.55
CA VAL A 90 -7.46 -1.49 -19.41
C VAL A 90 -8.39 -0.88 -20.45
N GLU A 91 -8.38 0.44 -20.61
CA GLU A 91 -9.26 1.13 -21.56
C GLU A 91 -8.92 0.79 -23.01
N GLY A 92 -7.63 0.73 -23.37
CA GLY A 92 -7.22 0.32 -24.72
C GLY A 92 -7.67 -1.11 -25.05
N LEU A 93 -7.37 -2.08 -24.17
CA LEU A 93 -7.73 -3.49 -24.39
C LEU A 93 -9.25 -3.69 -24.40
N LEU A 94 -10.00 -3.05 -23.49
CA LEU A 94 -11.45 -3.13 -23.50
C LEU A 94 -12.03 -2.49 -24.77
N ASN A 95 -11.57 -1.31 -25.18
CA ASN A 95 -12.12 -0.64 -26.35
C ASN A 95 -11.82 -1.38 -27.66
N HIS A 96 -10.73 -2.14 -27.73
CA HIS A 96 -10.42 -3.01 -28.87
C HIS A 96 -11.24 -4.32 -28.85
N TYR A 97 -11.26 -5.05 -27.74
CA TYR A 97 -11.85 -6.41 -27.69
C TYR A 97 -13.30 -6.48 -27.22
N THR A 98 -13.79 -5.47 -26.50
CA THR A 98 -15.19 -5.35 -26.05
C THR A 98 -15.79 -3.99 -26.42
N PRO A 99 -15.74 -3.56 -27.70
CA PRO A 99 -16.16 -2.21 -28.13
C PRO A 99 -17.64 -1.89 -27.83
N ASN A 100 -18.49 -2.92 -27.75
CA ASN A 100 -19.91 -2.76 -27.40
C ASN A 100 -20.07 -2.52 -25.89
N ASN A 101 -19.94 -1.26 -25.48
CA ASN A 101 -20.05 -0.79 -24.09
C ASN A 101 -21.34 -1.23 -23.38
N ASP A 102 -22.46 -1.41 -24.10
CA ASP A 102 -23.79 -1.71 -23.54
C ASP A 102 -23.86 -2.99 -22.69
N LYS A 103 -22.93 -3.94 -22.92
CA LYS A 103 -22.83 -5.18 -22.13
C LYS A 103 -21.90 -5.08 -20.93
N ARG A 104 -21.00 -4.08 -20.90
CA ARG A 104 -20.09 -3.88 -19.77
C ARG A 104 -20.90 -3.61 -18.50
N ALA A 105 -20.36 -4.09 -17.39
CA ALA A 105 -20.81 -3.69 -16.06
C ALA A 105 -20.30 -2.28 -15.74
N GLY A 106 -20.61 -1.79 -14.55
CA GLY A 106 -20.32 -0.46 -14.07
C GLY A 106 -21.56 0.42 -13.97
N CYS A 107 -21.32 1.66 -13.57
CA CYS A 107 -22.36 2.64 -13.33
C CYS A 107 -23.17 2.97 -14.60
N PRO A 108 -24.50 3.15 -14.49
CA PRO A 108 -25.35 3.70 -15.56
C PRO A 108 -24.76 4.99 -16.13
N ALA A 109 -24.43 5.02 -17.42
CA ALA A 109 -23.73 6.16 -18.04
C ALA A 109 -24.58 7.44 -18.14
N ASP A 110 -25.91 7.33 -17.96
CA ASP A 110 -26.90 8.37 -18.22
C ASP A 110 -27.86 8.63 -17.05
N GLY A 111 -27.70 7.92 -15.93
CA GLY A 111 -28.66 7.92 -14.81
C GLY A 111 -30.05 7.34 -15.13
N LYS A 112 -30.32 6.90 -16.37
CA LYS A 112 -31.61 6.37 -16.83
C LYS A 112 -31.63 4.84 -16.91
N SER A 113 -30.46 4.20 -17.05
CA SER A 113 -30.39 2.72 -17.00
C SER A 113 -30.91 2.19 -15.65
N LYS A 114 -31.94 1.34 -15.71
CA LYS A 114 -32.62 0.73 -14.55
C LYS A 114 -31.80 -0.30 -13.76
N LYS A 115 -30.48 -0.41 -13.94
CA LYS A 115 -29.61 -1.29 -13.14
C LYS A 115 -29.57 -0.80 -11.68
N SER A 116 -30.50 -1.30 -10.88
CA SER A 116 -30.62 -1.01 -9.45
C SER A 116 -29.72 -1.87 -8.56
N LYS A 117 -28.96 -2.81 -9.14
CA LYS A 117 -28.04 -3.71 -8.43
C LYS A 117 -26.79 -4.00 -9.28
N PRO A 118 -25.62 -4.21 -8.64
CA PRO A 118 -24.42 -4.68 -9.34
C PRO A 118 -24.55 -6.12 -9.82
N VAL A 119 -23.86 -6.44 -10.91
CA VAL A 119 -23.65 -7.81 -11.40
C VAL A 119 -22.54 -8.48 -10.59
N ILE A 120 -22.82 -9.64 -10.01
CA ILE A 120 -21.88 -10.42 -9.20
C ILE A 120 -21.40 -11.64 -9.99
N ALA A 121 -20.10 -11.68 -10.31
CA ALA A 121 -19.44 -12.87 -10.84
C ALA A 121 -18.85 -13.72 -9.70
N PHE A 122 -19.31 -14.96 -9.60
CA PHE A 122 -18.71 -16.00 -8.76
C PHE A 122 -17.84 -16.91 -9.64
N LEU A 123 -16.53 -16.78 -9.48
CA LEU A 123 -15.51 -17.45 -10.27
C LEU A 123 -14.86 -18.57 -9.44
N ASP A 124 -15.37 -19.78 -9.60
CA ASP A 124 -14.90 -20.98 -8.91
C ASP A 124 -13.70 -21.61 -9.64
N ARG A 125 -13.16 -22.70 -9.11
CA ARG A 125 -12.01 -23.42 -9.67
C ARG A 125 -12.24 -24.94 -9.68
N LYS A 126 -13.36 -25.38 -10.25
CA LYS A 126 -13.80 -26.79 -10.26
C LYS A 126 -12.80 -27.75 -10.91
N ASP A 127 -11.95 -27.26 -11.81
CA ASP A 127 -10.84 -28.02 -12.42
C ASP A 127 -9.64 -28.22 -11.47
N SER A 128 -9.69 -27.68 -10.25
CA SER A 128 -8.55 -27.60 -9.34
C SER A 128 -8.88 -28.03 -7.90
N LYS A 129 -7.83 -28.42 -7.17
CA LYS A 129 -7.87 -28.72 -5.73
C LYS A 129 -8.17 -27.49 -4.85
N ARG A 130 -8.49 -26.32 -5.43
CA ARG A 130 -8.79 -25.06 -4.73
C ARG A 130 -10.20 -24.54 -5.04
N SER A 131 -11.13 -25.40 -5.48
CA SER A 131 -12.55 -25.03 -5.58
C SER A 131 -13.17 -24.81 -4.19
N ILE A 132 -14.29 -24.09 -4.16
CA ILE A 132 -15.07 -23.89 -2.94
C ILE A 132 -16.07 -25.05 -2.84
N ALA A 133 -15.94 -25.88 -1.80
CA ALA A 133 -16.73 -27.11 -1.69
C ALA A 133 -18.23 -26.82 -1.49
N ASN A 134 -18.57 -25.78 -0.72
CA ASN A 134 -19.94 -25.27 -0.61
C ASN A 134 -20.27 -24.13 -1.61
N GLY A 135 -19.60 -24.08 -2.77
CA GLY A 135 -19.87 -23.09 -3.81
C GLY A 135 -21.36 -22.94 -4.21
N PRO A 136 -22.14 -24.03 -4.35
CA PRO A 136 -23.59 -23.94 -4.62
C PRO A 136 -24.38 -23.18 -3.53
N GLU A 137 -24.05 -23.41 -2.26
CA GLU A 137 -24.70 -22.75 -1.11
C GLU A 137 -24.47 -21.23 -1.16
N VAL A 138 -23.24 -20.81 -1.45
CA VAL A 138 -22.88 -19.39 -1.61
C VAL A 138 -23.60 -18.77 -2.81
N LEU A 139 -23.68 -19.46 -3.94
CA LEU A 139 -24.40 -19.01 -5.13
C LEU A 139 -25.89 -18.81 -4.86
N ASP A 140 -26.52 -19.78 -4.21
CA ASP A 140 -27.96 -19.74 -3.94
C ASP A 140 -28.28 -18.66 -2.91
N LYS A 141 -27.43 -18.44 -1.92
CA LYS A 141 -27.55 -17.30 -0.99
C LYS A 141 -27.46 -15.96 -1.72
N LEU A 142 -26.47 -15.75 -2.60
CA LEU A 142 -26.32 -14.51 -3.38
C LEU A 142 -27.53 -14.25 -4.30
N ARG A 143 -28.12 -15.31 -4.86
CA ARG A 143 -29.36 -15.25 -5.66
C ARG A 143 -30.59 -14.94 -4.80
N GLN A 144 -30.68 -15.48 -3.59
CA GLN A 144 -31.77 -15.18 -2.64
C GLN A 144 -31.75 -13.71 -2.18
N SER A 145 -30.57 -13.09 -2.05
CA SER A 145 -30.42 -11.63 -1.89
C SER A 145 -30.85 -10.82 -3.14
N GLY A 146 -31.20 -11.51 -4.23
CA GLY A 146 -31.74 -10.96 -5.46
C GLY A 146 -30.72 -10.23 -6.32
N HIS A 147 -29.44 -10.60 -6.26
CA HIS A 147 -28.40 -10.09 -7.16
C HIS A 147 -28.42 -10.82 -8.51
N ASP A 148 -27.91 -10.17 -9.56
CA ASP A 148 -27.58 -10.86 -10.83
C ASP A 148 -26.27 -11.63 -10.63
N VAL A 149 -26.37 -12.95 -10.42
CA VAL A 149 -25.23 -13.81 -10.08
C VAL A 149 -24.81 -14.66 -11.28
N ARG A 150 -23.67 -14.29 -11.87
CA ARG A 150 -23.01 -15.02 -12.95
C ARG A 150 -22.04 -16.04 -12.38
N TYR A 151 -22.21 -17.31 -12.74
CA TYR A 151 -21.32 -18.38 -12.31
C TYR A 151 -20.34 -18.76 -13.41
N GLN A 152 -19.06 -18.80 -13.09
CA GLN A 152 -18.03 -19.40 -13.95
C GLN A 152 -17.30 -20.51 -13.18
N PRO A 153 -17.34 -21.77 -13.65
CA PRO A 153 -16.76 -22.90 -12.92
C PRO A 153 -15.22 -22.93 -12.93
N SER A 154 -14.60 -22.35 -13.96
CA SER A 154 -13.16 -22.12 -14.09
C SER A 154 -12.87 -21.23 -15.31
N PHE A 155 -11.70 -20.59 -15.34
CA PHE A 155 -11.12 -19.99 -16.57
C PHE A 155 -10.25 -20.97 -17.38
N HIS A 156 -10.15 -22.24 -16.97
CA HIS A 156 -9.45 -23.26 -17.74
C HIS A 156 -10.08 -23.42 -19.13
N GLY A 157 -9.27 -23.27 -20.19
CA GLY A 157 -9.73 -23.36 -21.57
C GLY A 157 -10.42 -22.10 -22.12
N MET A 158 -10.60 -21.05 -21.32
CA MET A 158 -11.03 -19.74 -21.83
C MET A 158 -9.82 -18.98 -22.38
N SER A 159 -9.95 -18.44 -23.60
CA SER A 159 -9.00 -17.46 -24.14
C SER A 159 -8.91 -16.22 -23.26
N LEU A 160 -7.83 -15.45 -23.36
CA LEU A 160 -7.73 -14.20 -22.61
C LEU A 160 -8.90 -13.26 -22.91
N ILE A 161 -9.36 -13.20 -24.17
CA ILE A 161 -10.42 -12.28 -24.58
C ILE A 161 -11.75 -12.62 -23.91
N GLU A 162 -12.06 -13.90 -23.76
CA GLU A 162 -13.24 -14.36 -23.00
C GLU A 162 -13.12 -14.03 -21.51
N GLN A 163 -11.91 -14.14 -20.93
CA GLN A 163 -11.66 -13.76 -19.53
C GLN A 163 -11.78 -12.24 -19.32
N ILE A 164 -11.22 -11.42 -20.22
CA ILE A 164 -11.37 -9.95 -20.23
C ILE A 164 -12.85 -9.58 -20.32
N LYS A 165 -13.57 -10.18 -21.26
CA LYS A 165 -15.00 -9.96 -21.44
C LYS A 165 -15.78 -10.29 -20.17
N PHE A 166 -15.60 -11.49 -19.61
CA PHE A 166 -16.25 -11.92 -18.37
C PHE A 166 -16.00 -10.93 -17.22
N MET A 167 -14.75 -10.51 -17.02
CA MET A 167 -14.39 -9.52 -16.00
C MET A 167 -15.06 -8.15 -16.24
N SER A 168 -15.10 -7.70 -17.50
CA SER A 168 -15.70 -6.40 -17.88
C SER A 168 -17.22 -6.35 -17.74
N GLU A 169 -17.88 -7.51 -17.72
CA GLU A 169 -19.33 -7.65 -17.57
C GLU A 169 -19.77 -7.93 -16.11
N ALA A 170 -18.86 -7.80 -15.12
CA ALA A 170 -19.16 -8.00 -13.70
C ALA A 170 -18.68 -6.83 -12.80
N ASP A 171 -19.57 -6.27 -12.00
CA ASP A 171 -19.26 -5.19 -11.03
C ASP A 171 -18.48 -5.72 -9.81
N ILE A 172 -18.90 -6.88 -9.32
CA ILE A 172 -18.29 -7.56 -8.19
C ILE A 172 -17.78 -8.90 -8.69
N VAL A 173 -16.52 -9.24 -8.40
CA VAL A 173 -15.94 -10.56 -8.70
C VAL A 173 -15.53 -11.20 -7.38
N MET A 174 -15.88 -12.46 -7.18
CA MET A 174 -15.50 -13.22 -6.00
C MET A 174 -15.15 -14.66 -6.33
N GLY A 175 -14.27 -15.29 -5.55
CA GLY A 175 -13.79 -16.64 -5.84
C GLY A 175 -12.53 -17.01 -5.05
N PRO A 176 -12.04 -18.26 -5.16
CA PRO A 176 -10.88 -18.70 -4.41
C PRO A 176 -9.59 -18.18 -5.04
N HIS A 177 -8.66 -17.75 -4.18
CA HIS A 177 -7.37 -17.16 -4.58
C HIS A 177 -6.68 -17.93 -5.73
N GLY A 178 -6.29 -17.22 -6.78
CA GLY A 178 -5.75 -17.88 -7.97
C GLY A 178 -5.43 -17.00 -9.16
N THR A 179 -4.66 -17.58 -10.08
CA THR A 179 -4.25 -16.99 -11.36
C THR A 179 -5.40 -16.52 -12.23
N GLN A 180 -6.62 -17.01 -12.00
CA GLN A 180 -7.84 -16.53 -12.64
C GLN A 180 -8.16 -15.05 -12.34
N PHE A 181 -7.65 -14.51 -11.23
CA PHE A 181 -7.78 -13.08 -10.92
C PHE A 181 -6.73 -12.20 -11.60
N THR A 182 -5.82 -12.75 -12.41
CA THR A 182 -4.88 -11.94 -13.22
C THR A 182 -5.58 -10.97 -14.18
N THR A 183 -6.83 -11.24 -14.57
CA THR A 183 -7.66 -10.37 -15.41
C THR A 183 -8.59 -9.42 -14.64
N SER A 184 -8.52 -9.38 -13.30
CA SER A 184 -9.39 -8.51 -12.48
C SER A 184 -9.17 -7.00 -12.70
N LEU A 185 -8.05 -6.58 -13.32
CA LEU A 185 -7.88 -5.19 -13.76
C LEU A 185 -8.93 -4.73 -14.80
N PHE A 186 -9.52 -5.66 -15.56
CA PHE A 186 -10.51 -5.40 -16.61
C PHE A 186 -11.96 -5.30 -16.13
N MET A 187 -12.20 -5.47 -14.83
CA MET A 187 -13.48 -5.11 -14.23
C MET A 187 -13.80 -3.61 -14.47
N PRO A 188 -15.07 -3.19 -14.40
CA PRO A 188 -15.44 -1.79 -14.55
C PRO A 188 -14.90 -0.91 -13.41
N TRP A 189 -14.97 0.41 -13.63
CA TRP A 189 -14.80 1.40 -12.56
C TRP A 189 -15.87 1.19 -11.48
N CYS A 190 -15.55 1.50 -10.21
CA CYS A 190 -16.31 1.11 -9.01
C CYS A 190 -16.35 -0.40 -8.72
N GLY A 191 -15.63 -1.23 -9.50
CA GLY A 191 -15.61 -2.67 -9.30
C GLY A 191 -14.94 -3.10 -8.00
N SER A 192 -15.32 -4.29 -7.49
CA SER A 192 -14.78 -4.84 -6.24
C SER A 192 -14.44 -6.34 -6.33
N LEU A 193 -13.20 -6.72 -6.00
CA LEU A 193 -12.74 -8.12 -5.92
C LEU A 193 -12.83 -8.64 -4.47
N LEU A 194 -13.35 -9.85 -4.29
CA LEU A 194 -13.32 -10.61 -3.03
C LEU A 194 -12.57 -11.94 -3.19
N GLU A 195 -11.39 -12.04 -2.60
CA GLU A 195 -10.59 -13.26 -2.60
C GLU A 195 -10.91 -14.17 -1.40
N PHE A 196 -11.28 -15.42 -1.68
CA PHE A 196 -11.44 -16.45 -0.65
C PHE A 196 -10.14 -17.22 -0.43
N PHE A 197 -9.73 -17.30 0.82
CA PHE A 197 -8.52 -18.00 1.26
C PHE A 197 -8.88 -19.21 2.15
N PRO A 198 -8.25 -20.39 1.93
CA PRO A 198 -8.33 -21.49 2.88
C PRO A 198 -7.81 -21.08 4.26
N ARG A 199 -8.22 -21.81 5.30
CA ARG A 199 -7.67 -21.64 6.66
C ARG A 199 -6.15 -21.86 6.60
N GLN A 200 -5.38 -21.04 7.32
CA GLN A 200 -3.90 -21.10 7.34
C GLN A 200 -3.19 -20.85 5.98
N TYR A 201 -3.88 -20.26 5.00
CA TYR A 201 -3.22 -19.82 3.77
C TYR A 201 -2.57 -18.44 3.96
N TYR A 202 -1.37 -18.21 3.40
CA TYR A 202 -0.78 -16.88 3.33
C TYR A 202 -1.42 -16.10 2.18
N ALA A 203 -2.05 -14.95 2.43
CA ALA A 203 -2.63 -14.12 1.38
C ALA A 203 -1.59 -13.14 0.81
N PRO A 204 -0.96 -13.42 -0.35
CA PRO A 204 -0.13 -12.44 -1.02
C PRO A 204 -1.02 -11.33 -1.60
N ASN A 205 -0.64 -10.07 -1.41
CA ASN A 205 -1.40 -8.92 -1.91
C ASN A 205 -1.23 -8.69 -3.44
N TRP A 206 -1.02 -9.75 -4.23
CA TRP A 206 -0.74 -9.67 -5.66
C TRP A 206 -1.92 -9.05 -6.43
N TYR A 207 -3.09 -9.71 -6.40
CA TYR A 207 -4.28 -9.21 -7.10
C TYR A 207 -4.85 -7.97 -6.41
N GLY A 208 -4.83 -7.91 -5.08
CA GLY A 208 -5.20 -6.70 -4.33
C GLY A 208 -4.44 -5.44 -4.76
N SER A 209 -3.12 -5.54 -4.98
CA SER A 209 -2.33 -4.41 -5.52
C SER A 209 -2.75 -4.03 -6.94
N MET A 210 -3.05 -5.01 -7.80
CA MET A 210 -3.43 -4.80 -9.20
C MET A 210 -4.84 -4.20 -9.34
N VAL A 211 -5.79 -4.68 -8.54
CA VAL A 211 -7.15 -4.16 -8.43
C VAL A 211 -7.11 -2.71 -7.94
N ALA A 212 -6.38 -2.43 -6.85
CA ALA A 212 -6.22 -1.07 -6.32
C ALA A 212 -5.57 -0.10 -7.32
N LEU A 213 -4.55 -0.53 -8.08
CA LEU A 213 -3.95 0.28 -9.16
C LEU A 213 -4.95 0.65 -10.25
N SER A 214 -5.93 -0.21 -10.52
CA SER A 214 -6.94 -0.01 -11.56
C SER A 214 -8.22 0.70 -11.07
N GLY A 215 -8.15 1.38 -9.91
CA GLY A 215 -9.26 2.19 -9.36
C GLY A 215 -10.37 1.39 -8.68
N LYS A 216 -10.09 0.16 -8.24
CA LYS A 216 -11.08 -0.80 -7.73
C LYS A 216 -10.81 -1.17 -6.27
N HIS A 217 -11.79 -1.77 -5.62
CA HIS A 217 -11.66 -2.21 -4.22
C HIS A 217 -11.28 -3.69 -4.12
N HIS A 218 -10.45 -4.02 -3.14
CA HIS A 218 -10.06 -5.39 -2.85
C HIS A 218 -10.46 -5.77 -1.42
N PHE A 219 -11.05 -6.95 -1.29
CA PHE A 219 -11.48 -7.58 -0.06
C PHE A 219 -10.94 -9.01 -0.03
N LEU A 220 -10.70 -9.53 1.17
CA LEU A 220 -10.32 -10.92 1.37
C LEU A 220 -11.06 -11.50 2.56
N THR A 221 -11.26 -12.81 2.57
CA THR A 221 -11.78 -13.53 3.75
C THR A 221 -11.18 -14.93 3.83
N TYR A 222 -11.06 -15.42 5.07
CA TYR A 222 -10.48 -16.72 5.40
C TYR A 222 -11.55 -17.70 5.89
N GLN A 223 -11.44 -18.96 5.49
CA GLN A 223 -12.16 -20.04 6.15
C GLN A 223 -11.83 -20.06 7.66
N GLY A 224 -12.83 -19.85 8.51
CA GLY A 224 -12.67 -19.84 9.96
C GLY A 224 -12.15 -18.52 10.56
N GLY A 225 -12.19 -17.41 9.82
CA GLY A 225 -12.12 -16.05 10.39
C GLY A 225 -10.75 -15.54 10.86
N GLN A 226 -9.69 -16.35 10.88
CA GLN A 226 -8.34 -15.92 11.26
C GLN A 226 -7.24 -16.43 10.33
N ALA A 227 -6.29 -15.54 10.03
CA ALA A 227 -5.00 -15.89 9.47
C ALA A 227 -4.08 -16.40 10.61
N LEU A 228 -3.57 -17.62 10.48
CA LEU A 228 -2.58 -18.20 11.39
C LEU A 228 -1.29 -18.46 10.63
N ASN A 229 -0.15 -18.17 11.28
CA ASN A 229 1.20 -18.10 10.69
C ASN A 229 1.81 -19.45 10.23
N ALA A 230 1.00 -20.46 9.93
CA ALA A 230 1.45 -21.82 9.61
C ALA A 230 1.17 -22.18 8.13
N TYR A 231 2.19 -22.09 7.29
CA TYR A 231 2.09 -22.38 5.85
C TYR A 231 1.82 -23.86 5.55
N ARG A 232 0.56 -24.26 5.44
CA ARG A 232 0.15 -25.61 5.00
C ARG A 232 -0.38 -25.59 3.55
N ARG A 233 0.45 -26.04 2.60
CA ARG A 233 0.09 -26.17 1.15
C ARG A 233 -1.04 -27.16 0.82
N ASN A 234 -1.65 -27.81 1.80
CA ASN A 234 -2.43 -29.05 1.62
C ASN A 234 -3.95 -28.94 1.82
N THR A 235 -4.52 -27.74 1.92
CA THR A 235 -5.98 -27.55 1.90
C THR A 235 -6.53 -27.83 0.50
N ARG A 236 -6.97 -29.08 0.29
CA ARG A 236 -7.71 -29.51 -0.91
C ARG A 236 -9.20 -29.24 -0.70
N HIS A 237 -9.73 -28.28 -1.46
CA HIS A 237 -11.08 -27.73 -1.31
C HIS A 237 -11.30 -27.09 0.07
N PHE A 238 -12.19 -26.09 0.14
CA PHE A 238 -12.53 -25.45 1.40
C PHE A 238 -13.94 -24.86 1.36
N ASN A 239 -14.55 -24.69 2.52
CA ASN A 239 -15.84 -24.01 2.64
C ASN A 239 -15.62 -22.52 2.86
N ALA A 240 -16.38 -21.68 2.15
CA ALA A 240 -16.54 -20.27 2.50
C ALA A 240 -17.68 -20.15 3.53
N SER A 241 -17.55 -19.26 4.53
CA SER A 241 -18.67 -18.92 5.41
C SER A 241 -19.67 -18.09 4.60
N VAL A 242 -20.88 -18.62 4.44
CA VAL A 242 -21.96 -18.00 3.67
C VAL A 242 -22.35 -16.64 4.28
N GLU A 243 -22.34 -16.54 5.60
CA GLU A 243 -22.62 -15.34 6.38
C GLU A 243 -21.54 -14.28 6.17
N ALA A 244 -20.26 -14.68 6.14
CA ALA A 244 -19.15 -13.78 5.85
C ALA A 244 -19.20 -13.29 4.39
N VAL A 245 -19.55 -14.15 3.43
CA VAL A 245 -19.75 -13.72 2.03
C VAL A 245 -20.92 -12.73 1.94
N GLU A 246 -22.05 -13.00 2.57
CA GLU A 246 -23.21 -12.09 2.59
C GLU A 246 -22.84 -10.72 3.19
N GLN A 247 -22.18 -10.70 4.35
CA GLN A 247 -21.78 -9.47 5.04
C GLN A 247 -20.79 -8.64 4.20
N VAL A 248 -19.77 -9.27 3.60
CA VAL A 248 -18.79 -8.56 2.76
C VAL A 248 -19.44 -8.11 1.44
N THR A 249 -20.31 -8.93 0.85
CA THR A 249 -21.06 -8.56 -0.37
C THR A 249 -21.93 -7.33 -0.14
N ALA A 250 -22.63 -7.23 0.98
CA ALA A 250 -23.43 -6.04 1.32
C ALA A 250 -22.56 -4.76 1.35
N VAL A 251 -21.35 -4.82 1.91
CA VAL A 251 -20.40 -3.70 1.91
C VAL A 251 -19.89 -3.37 0.50
N MET A 252 -19.63 -4.38 -0.34
CA MET A 252 -19.22 -4.19 -1.73
C MET A 252 -20.33 -3.54 -2.57
N VAL A 253 -21.59 -3.94 -2.36
CA VAL A 253 -22.78 -3.37 -3.00
C VAL A 253 -23.00 -1.92 -2.57
N GLU A 254 -22.91 -1.62 -1.28
CA GLU A 254 -23.01 -0.26 -0.74
C GLU A 254 -21.95 0.67 -1.35
N ARG A 255 -20.69 0.23 -1.44
CA ARG A 255 -19.63 0.98 -2.11
C ARG A 255 -19.85 1.19 -3.60
N TRP A 256 -20.35 0.18 -4.30
CA TRP A 256 -20.68 0.29 -5.72
C TRP A 256 -21.73 1.38 -5.94
N HIS A 257 -22.80 1.40 -5.12
CA HIS A 257 -23.81 2.46 -5.15
C HIS A 257 -23.21 3.85 -4.90
N SER A 258 -22.45 4.04 -3.83
CA SER A 258 -21.82 5.32 -3.51
C SER A 258 -20.91 5.81 -4.65
N CYS A 259 -20.05 4.93 -5.18
CA CYS A 259 -19.14 5.25 -6.27
C CYS A 259 -19.88 5.60 -7.59
N CYS A 260 -21.04 4.97 -7.84
CA CYS A 260 -21.89 5.32 -8.98
C CYS A 260 -22.70 6.61 -8.79
N ALA A 261 -23.16 6.92 -7.58
CA ALA A 261 -23.75 8.21 -7.25
C ALA A 261 -22.72 9.34 -7.49
N ALA A 262 -21.47 9.15 -7.05
CA ALA A 262 -20.34 10.03 -7.31
C ALA A 262 -20.26 10.42 -8.79
N ARG A 263 -20.22 9.39 -9.65
CA ARG A 263 -20.01 9.53 -11.10
C ARG A 263 -21.11 10.32 -11.80
N ASN A 264 -22.35 10.17 -11.35
CA ASN A 264 -23.51 10.80 -11.98
C ASN A 264 -23.69 12.29 -11.61
N THR A 265 -23.07 12.77 -10.54
CA THR A 265 -23.20 14.18 -10.08
C THR A 265 -22.31 15.18 -10.85
N ASN A 266 -21.61 14.76 -11.91
CA ASN A 266 -20.61 15.55 -12.66
C ASN A 266 -19.44 16.12 -11.84
N ASN A 267 -19.38 15.89 -10.52
CA ASN A 267 -18.23 16.20 -9.68
C ASN A 267 -16.96 15.40 -10.04
N CYS A 268 -17.10 14.37 -10.89
CA CYS A 268 -15.99 13.61 -11.48
C CYS A 268 -15.54 14.22 -12.81
N ASN A 269 -14.78 15.31 -12.77
CA ASN A 269 -14.31 15.97 -13.99
C ASN A 269 -13.22 15.12 -14.68
N SER A 270 -13.64 14.31 -15.66
CA SER A 270 -12.85 13.23 -16.28
C SER A 270 -11.51 13.65 -16.90
N ASN A 271 -11.33 14.95 -17.18
CA ASN A 271 -10.15 15.52 -17.85
C ASN A 271 -9.02 15.97 -16.92
N LYS A 272 -9.20 15.95 -15.58
CA LYS A 272 -8.11 16.18 -14.62
C LYS A 272 -8.18 15.18 -13.47
N PHE A 273 -7.34 14.15 -13.54
CA PHE A 273 -7.10 13.14 -12.50
C PHE A 273 -8.39 12.53 -11.93
N GLY A 274 -8.93 11.51 -12.63
CA GLY A 274 -10.23 10.87 -12.34
C GLY A 274 -10.40 10.33 -10.92
N ILE A 275 -10.74 11.23 -10.00
CA ILE A 275 -11.10 10.99 -8.61
C ILE A 275 -12.48 11.63 -8.43
N CYS A 276 -13.41 10.85 -7.90
CA CYS A 276 -14.76 11.28 -7.59
C CYS A 276 -14.89 11.54 -6.09
N THR A 277 -15.01 12.79 -5.67
CA THR A 277 -15.38 13.17 -4.30
C THR A 277 -16.90 13.19 -4.18
N ILE A 278 -17.47 12.44 -3.22
CA ILE A 278 -18.92 12.36 -2.97
C ILE A 278 -19.28 13.25 -1.79
N VAL A 279 -20.35 14.04 -1.94
CA VAL A 279 -21.03 14.69 -0.82
C VAL A 279 -22.51 14.29 -0.89
N GLU A 280 -22.99 13.52 0.09
CA GLU A 280 -24.40 13.09 0.18
C GLU A 280 -24.97 13.24 1.61
N GLU A 281 -26.28 13.44 1.67
CA GLU A 281 -27.04 13.82 2.86
C GLU A 281 -27.96 12.67 3.36
N LYS A 282 -28.29 12.65 4.66
CA LYS A 282 -28.82 11.47 5.38
C LYS A 282 -30.24 11.01 5.01
N ARG A 283 -30.48 9.69 5.14
CA ARG A 283 -31.60 9.09 5.93
C ARG A 283 -31.13 7.82 6.67
N GLY A 284 -31.76 7.45 7.78
CA GLY A 284 -31.24 6.41 8.70
C GLY A 284 -32.25 5.37 9.18
N GLY A 285 -31.73 4.23 9.65
CA GLY A 285 -32.46 3.14 10.32
C GLY A 285 -31.49 2.23 11.09
N LYS A 286 -31.90 1.70 12.25
CA LYS A 286 -31.10 0.82 13.12
C LYS A 286 -31.68 -0.58 13.17
N MET A 287 -30.83 -1.60 13.30
CA MET A 287 -31.18 -2.97 13.65
C MET A 287 -30.05 -3.56 14.53
N SER A 288 -30.39 -4.44 15.48
CA SER A 288 -29.49 -4.92 16.54
C SER A 288 -29.66 -6.42 16.79
N ILE A 289 -28.57 -7.15 17.04
CA ILE A 289 -28.54 -8.59 17.39
C ILE A 289 -27.43 -8.81 18.46
N PRO A 290 -27.64 -9.64 19.51
CA PRO A 290 -26.69 -9.83 20.62
C PRO A 290 -25.69 -11.00 20.41
N PRO A 291 -24.66 -11.16 21.28
CA PRO A 291 -23.60 -12.17 21.13
C PRO A 291 -23.39 -13.13 22.32
N GLU A 292 -23.16 -14.40 22.03
CA GLU A 292 -22.50 -15.42 22.88
C GLU A 292 -21.71 -16.33 21.91
N ALA A 293 -20.60 -17.03 22.15
CA ALA A 293 -19.57 -17.23 23.19
C ALA A 293 -19.12 -18.71 23.03
N ILE A 294 -17.85 -19.07 23.29
CA ILE A 294 -17.32 -20.41 23.74
C ILE A 294 -15.81 -20.56 23.44
N ASP A 295 -15.10 -21.26 24.33
CA ASP A 295 -13.65 -21.62 24.30
C ASP A 295 -13.46 -23.13 23.95
N GLY A 296 -12.31 -23.80 23.98
CA GLY A 296 -10.95 -23.46 24.40
C GLY A 296 -9.99 -24.65 24.30
N THR A 297 -8.67 -24.37 24.25
CA THR A 297 -7.50 -25.30 24.41
C THR A 297 -7.49 -26.57 23.50
N GLU A 298 -6.43 -27.38 23.31
CA GLU A 298 -5.14 -27.57 24.01
C GLU A 298 -4.03 -28.26 23.12
N GLN A 299 -2.77 -27.78 23.25
CA GLN A 299 -1.43 -28.44 23.17
C GLN A 299 -0.89 -29.34 21.99
N ASN A 300 0.42 -29.64 22.11
CA ASN A 300 1.49 -30.05 21.15
C ASN A 300 1.81 -31.58 21.28
N PRO A 301 2.90 -32.23 20.76
CA PRO A 301 4.07 -31.78 19.97
C PRO A 301 4.53 -32.67 18.78
N TYR A 302 5.58 -32.25 18.03
CA TYR A 302 6.87 -32.98 17.82
C TYR A 302 7.78 -32.30 16.76
N VAL A 303 9.10 -32.56 16.84
CA VAL A 303 10.20 -31.85 16.15
C VAL A 303 10.92 -32.74 15.14
N ALA A 304 11.41 -32.15 14.03
CA ALA A 304 12.55 -32.67 13.26
C ALA A 304 13.26 -31.54 12.48
N GLU A 305 14.56 -31.31 12.73
CA GLU A 305 15.40 -30.40 11.94
C GLU A 305 15.93 -31.07 10.67
N THR A 306 16.19 -30.30 9.61
CA THR A 306 17.27 -30.59 8.65
C THR A 306 17.94 -29.29 8.21
N ARG A 307 19.28 -29.23 8.31
CA ARG A 307 20.10 -28.11 7.85
C ARG A 307 20.53 -28.31 6.40
N TYR A 308 20.70 -27.23 5.65
CA TYR A 308 21.61 -27.26 4.50
C TYR A 308 22.28 -25.90 4.24
N ASN A 309 23.54 -25.96 3.80
CA ASN A 309 24.40 -24.80 3.49
C ASN A 309 24.25 -24.39 2.02
N GLY A 310 24.40 -23.08 1.72
CA GLY A 310 24.53 -22.62 0.33
C GLY A 310 24.34 -21.12 0.18
N THR A 311 25.41 -20.42 -0.23
CA THR A 311 25.50 -18.96 -0.37
C THR A 311 25.40 -18.49 -1.81
N LEU A 312 24.46 -17.58 -2.09
CA LEU A 312 24.57 -16.54 -3.12
C LEU A 312 23.74 -15.32 -2.67
N PRO A 313 24.21 -14.07 -2.83
CA PRO A 313 23.45 -12.89 -2.46
C PRO A 313 22.39 -12.56 -3.53
N ALA A 314 21.13 -12.45 -3.11
CA ALA A 314 20.02 -11.98 -3.93
C ALA A 314 19.64 -10.55 -3.50
N TRP A 315 19.56 -9.64 -4.48
CA TRP A 315 19.23 -8.22 -4.29
C TRP A 315 17.93 -7.90 -5.05
N GLU A 316 17.00 -7.16 -4.42
CA GLU A 316 15.81 -6.63 -5.12
C GLU A 316 15.67 -5.13 -4.83
N MET A 317 15.55 -4.33 -5.90
CA MET A 317 15.35 -2.89 -5.84
C MET A 317 13.85 -2.56 -5.95
N PHE A 318 13.32 -1.77 -5.00
CA PHE A 318 11.90 -1.42 -4.97
C PHE A 318 11.64 -0.12 -5.73
N LEU A 319 10.90 -0.23 -6.84
CA LEU A 319 10.45 0.91 -7.63
C LEU A 319 8.92 1.00 -7.55
N GLY A 320 8.39 2.06 -6.93
CA GLY A 320 6.94 2.31 -6.91
C GLY A 320 6.49 3.47 -6.01
N PRO A 321 5.74 4.47 -6.53
CA PRO A 321 5.20 5.57 -5.73
C PRO A 321 3.93 5.13 -4.98
N GLY A 322 4.06 4.64 -3.75
CA GLY A 322 2.93 4.08 -2.99
C GLY A 322 1.78 5.07 -2.75
N ARG A 323 0.56 4.70 -3.15
CA ARG A 323 -0.65 5.51 -2.92
C ARG A 323 -1.28 5.17 -1.55
N PRO A 324 -1.83 6.16 -0.81
CA PRO A 324 -2.64 5.91 0.38
C PRO A 324 -3.85 5.01 0.07
N TYR A 325 -4.30 4.26 1.08
CA TYR A 325 -5.51 3.44 1.02
C TYR A 325 -6.40 3.79 2.22
N PHE A 326 -7.45 4.58 2.01
CA PHE A 326 -8.73 4.51 2.76
C PHE A 326 -9.84 5.18 1.93
N PRO A 327 -11.13 4.83 2.13
CA PRO A 327 -12.25 5.39 1.39
C PRO A 327 -12.95 6.52 2.15
N GLU A 328 -13.61 7.41 1.41
CA GLU A 328 -14.66 8.27 1.94
C GLU A 328 -16.00 7.52 1.95
N GLY A 329 -16.86 7.79 2.94
CA GLY A 329 -18.26 7.34 2.92
C GLY A 329 -18.55 5.90 3.38
N GLN A 330 -18.51 5.69 4.71
CA GLN A 330 -19.18 4.62 5.47
C GLN A 330 -18.75 3.13 5.30
N ARG A 331 -18.96 2.40 6.41
CA ARG A 331 -18.96 0.93 6.61
C ARG A 331 -17.76 0.09 6.14
N ALA A 332 -16.56 0.45 6.59
CA ALA A 332 -15.44 -0.50 6.68
C ALA A 332 -14.58 -0.35 7.96
N LEU A 333 -15.25 -0.23 9.12
CA LEU A 333 -14.64 -0.30 10.46
C LEU A 333 -15.44 -1.17 11.45
N ASN A 334 -16.45 -1.90 10.97
CA ASN A 334 -17.24 -2.78 11.83
C ASN A 334 -16.46 -4.05 12.17
N LYS A 335 -16.16 -4.21 13.47
CA LYS A 335 -15.35 -5.26 14.11
C LYS A 335 -13.81 -5.09 14.01
N SER A 336 -13.28 -4.01 14.59
CA SER A 336 -12.64 -4.08 15.94
C SER A 336 -11.87 -2.81 16.36
N ASP A 337 -11.26 -2.07 15.43
CA ASP A 337 -10.08 -1.23 15.76
C ASP A 337 -10.28 0.30 15.73
N ALA A 338 -11.41 0.80 15.23
CA ALA A 338 -11.75 2.22 15.37
C ALA A 338 -13.26 2.38 15.45
N ARG A 339 -13.77 2.68 16.65
CA ARG A 339 -15.16 3.09 16.81
C ARG A 339 -15.27 4.55 16.38
N LEU A 340 -15.74 4.78 15.17
CA LEU A 340 -16.43 6.03 14.85
C LEU A 340 -17.74 6.01 15.62
N LEU A 341 -17.78 6.69 16.76
CA LEU A 341 -19.06 7.16 17.27
C LEU A 341 -19.56 8.18 16.24
N PHE A 342 -20.81 8.03 15.78
CA PHE A 342 -21.39 8.95 14.79
C PHE A 342 -22.16 10.06 15.53
N PRO A 343 -21.62 11.29 15.61
CA PRO A 343 -21.99 12.20 16.71
C PRO A 343 -22.89 13.34 16.25
N ASN A 344 -23.24 14.19 17.21
CA ASN A 344 -24.04 15.38 17.01
C ASN A 344 -23.37 16.35 16.00
N HIS A 345 -24.08 16.69 14.91
CA HIS A 345 -23.53 17.57 13.86
C HIS A 345 -23.27 18.99 14.35
N ASN A 346 -23.94 19.40 15.43
CA ASN A 346 -23.93 20.77 15.94
C ASN A 346 -22.71 21.10 16.82
N SER A 347 -21.80 20.14 17.06
CA SER A 347 -20.60 20.43 17.84
C SER A 347 -19.57 21.25 17.05
N THR A 348 -19.00 22.23 17.74
CA THR A 348 -17.93 23.11 17.29
C THR A 348 -16.54 22.45 17.32
N GLU A 349 -16.42 21.26 17.90
CA GLU A 349 -15.14 20.56 18.07
C GLU A 349 -15.05 19.32 17.19
N ALA A 350 -13.83 18.88 16.88
CA ALA A 350 -13.53 17.61 16.27
C ALA A 350 -12.50 16.88 17.15
N VAL A 351 -12.95 15.91 17.97
CA VAL A 351 -12.14 15.17 18.94
C VAL A 351 -11.54 13.89 18.34
N CYS A 352 -10.21 13.73 18.41
CA CYS A 352 -9.55 12.44 18.21
C CYS A 352 -9.14 11.88 19.58
N ARG A 353 -9.71 10.75 20.01
CA ARG A 353 -9.30 10.09 21.25
C ARG A 353 -8.22 9.04 21.00
N LEU A 354 -7.10 9.21 21.69
CA LEU A 354 -6.08 8.18 21.86
C LEU A 354 -6.35 7.41 23.17
N SER A 355 -6.68 6.12 23.05
CA SER A 355 -6.87 5.20 24.19
C SER A 355 -5.95 3.98 24.08
N ASN A 356 -5.50 3.46 25.24
CA ASN A 356 -4.43 2.45 25.43
C ASN A 356 -2.99 3.02 25.43
N ILE A 357 -2.48 3.37 26.63
CA ILE A 357 -1.22 4.13 26.82
C ILE A 357 0.03 3.38 26.36
N PHE A 358 0.12 2.07 26.60
CA PHE A 358 1.41 1.37 26.65
C PHE A 358 2.21 1.46 25.34
N LEU A 359 1.54 1.36 24.19
CA LEU A 359 2.19 1.53 22.89
C LEU A 359 2.41 3.01 22.52
N PHE A 360 1.59 3.93 23.03
CA PHE A 360 1.69 5.37 22.73
C PHE A 360 2.83 6.09 23.46
N GLN A 361 3.47 5.45 24.44
CA GLN A 361 4.73 5.91 25.02
C GLN A 361 5.88 5.85 24.00
N MET A 362 5.83 4.90 23.04
CA MET A 362 6.78 4.82 21.94
C MET A 362 6.39 5.78 20.81
N PHE A 363 7.26 6.74 20.53
CA PHE A 363 7.04 7.79 19.53
C PHE A 363 6.59 7.26 18.14
N PRO A 364 7.13 6.15 17.60
CA PRO A 364 6.62 5.49 16.39
C PRO A 364 5.11 5.19 16.37
N HIS A 365 4.61 4.52 17.40
CA HIS A 365 3.23 4.05 17.45
C HIS A 365 2.24 5.15 17.82
N ASN A 366 2.70 6.13 18.60
CA ASN A 366 2.00 7.38 18.84
C ASN A 366 1.74 8.13 17.53
N PHE A 367 2.80 8.35 16.75
CA PHE A 367 2.73 9.10 15.51
C PHE A 367 1.85 8.43 14.45
N GLN A 368 1.85 7.09 14.38
CA GLN A 368 0.92 6.32 13.55
C GLN A 368 -0.55 6.65 13.80
N GLN A 369 -0.92 7.06 15.02
CA GLN A 369 -2.29 7.47 15.33
C GLN A 369 -2.52 8.96 15.04
N LEU A 370 -1.53 9.81 15.32
CA LEU A 370 -1.59 11.24 15.03
C LEU A 370 -1.84 11.55 13.55
N VAL A 371 -1.25 10.79 12.63
CA VAL A 371 -1.50 10.97 11.18
C VAL A 371 -2.95 10.62 10.78
N ARG A 372 -3.60 9.71 11.51
CA ARG A 372 -5.03 9.40 11.35
C ARG A 372 -5.88 10.54 11.92
N CYS A 373 -5.58 11.02 13.13
CA CYS A 373 -6.25 12.18 13.73
C CYS A 373 -6.20 13.40 12.80
N PHE A 374 -5.02 13.74 12.29
CA PHE A 374 -4.84 14.84 11.34
C PHE A 374 -5.72 14.69 10.11
N SER A 375 -5.72 13.49 9.51
CA SER A 375 -6.53 13.20 8.34
C SER A 375 -8.03 13.35 8.59
N TRP A 376 -8.48 13.01 9.80
CA TRP A 376 -9.88 13.12 10.20
C TRP A 376 -10.30 14.57 10.48
N TRP A 377 -9.42 15.40 11.03
CA TRP A 377 -9.63 16.85 11.15
C TRP A 377 -9.68 17.56 9.79
N GLN A 378 -8.91 17.09 8.80
CA GLN A 378 -8.90 17.64 7.45
C GLN A 378 -10.14 17.28 6.59
N MET A 379 -11.01 16.38 7.03
CA MET A 379 -12.24 16.03 6.30
C MET A 379 -13.19 17.21 6.20
N ASP A 380 -13.94 17.32 5.09
CA ASP A 380 -14.78 18.49 4.78
C ASP A 380 -15.83 18.84 5.85
N HIS A 381 -16.32 17.86 6.61
CA HIS A 381 -17.29 18.06 7.70
C HIS A 381 -16.65 18.39 9.06
N ASN A 382 -15.31 18.37 9.16
CA ASN A 382 -14.54 18.66 10.37
C ASN A 382 -13.59 19.85 10.21
N LYS A 383 -13.18 20.22 8.99
CA LYS A 383 -12.19 21.30 8.72
C LYS A 383 -12.56 22.68 9.30
N ASN A 384 -13.84 22.92 9.60
CA ASN A 384 -14.36 24.16 10.20
C ASN A 384 -14.55 24.06 11.73
N LYS A 385 -14.16 22.94 12.35
CA LYS A 385 -14.30 22.69 13.79
C LYS A 385 -12.94 22.79 14.47
N THR A 386 -12.92 23.13 15.75
CA THR A 386 -11.70 23.14 16.56
C THR A 386 -11.15 21.71 16.65
N PRO A 387 -9.95 21.42 16.13
CA PRO A 387 -9.37 20.08 16.25
C PRO A 387 -8.90 19.87 17.69
N VAL A 388 -9.34 18.76 18.30
CA VAL A 388 -9.00 18.40 19.69
C VAL A 388 -8.34 17.03 19.71
N LEU A 389 -7.17 16.93 20.31
CA LEU A 389 -6.52 15.65 20.64
C LEU A 389 -6.81 15.32 22.10
N TYR A 390 -7.55 14.25 22.35
CA TYR A 390 -7.89 13.79 23.69
C TYR A 390 -7.09 12.54 24.06
N ILE A 391 -6.38 12.59 25.18
CA ILE A 391 -5.53 11.50 25.69
C ILE A 391 -6.08 11.06 27.05
N GLN A 392 -6.72 9.90 27.06
CA GLN A 392 -7.54 9.43 28.20
C GLN A 392 -6.72 9.16 29.47
N GLN A 393 -5.49 8.68 29.32
CA GLN A 393 -4.57 8.45 30.43
C GLN A 393 -3.14 8.77 29.96
N TYR A 394 -2.38 9.41 30.85
CA TYR A 394 -1.04 9.92 30.56
C TYR A 394 -0.08 9.44 31.63
N ASP A 395 1.01 8.81 31.20
CA ASP A 395 2.07 8.34 32.08
C ASP A 395 3.38 9.02 31.66
N HIS A 396 4.07 9.62 32.62
CA HIS A 396 5.11 10.64 32.40
C HIS A 396 6.55 10.08 32.41
N GLY A 397 6.72 8.75 32.38
CA GLY A 397 7.96 8.09 32.85
C GLY A 397 9.11 7.81 31.87
N THR A 398 9.02 8.05 30.57
CA THR A 398 10.04 7.57 29.59
C THR A 398 10.68 8.67 28.73
N ASP A 399 11.96 8.48 28.34
CA ASP A 399 12.72 9.43 27.49
C ASP A 399 12.05 9.69 26.13
N ASP A 400 11.39 8.69 25.54
CA ASP A 400 10.67 8.83 24.27
C ASP A 400 9.49 9.83 24.38
N MET A 401 8.98 10.09 25.59
CA MET A 401 7.94 11.10 25.82
C MET A 401 8.40 12.51 25.45
N ALA A 402 9.70 12.82 25.45
CA ALA A 402 10.18 14.12 24.96
C ALA A 402 9.83 14.35 23.47
N SER A 403 9.91 13.30 22.65
CA SER A 403 9.54 13.36 21.23
C SER A 403 8.03 13.39 21.03
N VAL A 404 7.28 12.63 21.84
CA VAL A 404 5.81 12.63 21.87
C VAL A 404 5.25 14.00 22.27
N HIS A 405 5.72 14.58 23.39
CA HIS A 405 5.37 15.94 23.81
C HIS A 405 5.73 16.98 22.74
N GLY A 406 6.93 16.87 22.16
CA GLY A 406 7.38 17.76 21.08
C GLY A 406 6.43 17.71 19.87
N MET A 407 5.92 16.52 19.52
CA MET A 407 4.96 16.36 18.43
C MET A 407 3.59 16.92 18.80
N TYR A 408 3.09 16.67 20.01
CA TYR A 408 1.82 17.28 20.45
C TYR A 408 1.90 18.81 20.40
N LYS A 409 2.96 19.41 20.99
CA LYS A 409 3.18 20.86 20.95
C LYS A 409 3.22 21.38 19.51
N ALA A 410 3.86 20.64 18.61
CA ALA A 410 3.87 20.94 17.18
C ALA A 410 2.48 20.94 16.55
N MET A 411 1.60 20.01 16.93
CA MET A 411 0.21 20.00 16.46
C MET A 411 -0.58 21.20 16.98
N GLN A 412 -0.35 21.63 18.23
CA GLN A 412 -0.97 22.84 18.78
C GLN A 412 -0.51 24.09 18.01
N ASP A 413 0.80 24.18 17.77
CA ASP A 413 1.46 25.34 17.17
C ASP A 413 1.15 25.50 15.68
N ALA A 414 1.34 24.45 14.89
CA ALA A 414 1.19 24.53 13.43
C ALA A 414 -0.27 24.39 12.94
N PHE A 415 -1.16 23.80 13.75
CA PHE A 415 -2.52 23.44 13.33
C PHE A 415 -3.63 23.83 14.33
N GLY A 416 -3.31 24.55 15.41
CA GLY A 416 -4.30 25.00 16.39
C GLY A 416 -4.96 23.87 17.18
N VAL A 417 -4.33 22.69 17.28
CA VAL A 417 -4.90 21.54 17.98
C VAL A 417 -4.99 21.80 19.49
N ARG A 418 -6.19 21.68 20.04
CA ARG A 418 -6.46 21.73 21.48
C ARG A 418 -6.08 20.38 22.09
N LEU A 419 -5.29 20.38 23.17
CA LEU A 419 -4.83 19.14 23.83
C LEU A 419 -5.60 18.93 25.13
N ASP A 420 -6.37 17.84 25.20
CA ASP A 420 -7.11 17.41 26.39
C ASP A 420 -6.43 16.18 27.00
N ILE A 421 -6.13 16.22 28.30
CA ILE A 421 -5.49 15.12 29.03
C ILE A 421 -6.32 14.78 30.28
N GLY A 422 -6.51 13.50 30.56
CA GLY A 422 -7.18 13.01 31.78
C GLY A 422 -8.66 12.72 31.55
N ASN A 423 -9.55 13.12 32.47
CA ASN A 423 -10.98 12.87 32.36
C ASN A 423 -11.70 14.03 31.66
N ARG A 424 -12.15 13.82 30.42
CA ARG A 424 -13.03 14.75 29.71
C ARG A 424 -14.48 14.61 30.19
N THR A 425 -15.09 15.71 30.64
CA THR A 425 -16.46 15.74 31.19
C THR A 425 -17.56 15.97 30.13
N ASN A 426 -17.20 16.30 28.89
CA ASN A 426 -18.12 16.62 27.82
C ASN A 426 -18.09 15.56 26.71
N GLU A 427 -19.09 14.66 26.73
CA GLU A 427 -19.24 13.53 25.81
C GLU A 427 -19.99 13.88 24.50
N ASP A 428 -20.63 15.05 24.39
CA ASP A 428 -21.48 15.43 23.24
C ASP A 428 -20.71 15.81 21.96
N SER A 429 -19.38 15.80 22.03
CA SER A 429 -18.50 16.24 20.94
C SER A 429 -18.13 15.09 20.01
N PRO A 430 -17.94 15.33 18.69
CA PRO A 430 -17.71 14.25 17.76
C PRO A 430 -16.34 13.66 17.94
N GLU A 431 -16.32 12.33 18.02
CA GLU A 431 -15.12 11.61 18.43
C GLU A 431 -14.78 10.45 17.50
N VAL A 432 -13.54 10.44 17.02
CA VAL A 432 -12.91 9.24 16.47
C VAL A 432 -12.05 8.59 17.55
N HIS A 433 -12.41 7.36 17.94
CA HIS A 433 -11.55 6.52 18.77
C HIS A 433 -10.49 5.85 17.89
N VAL A 434 -9.22 6.12 18.16
CA VAL A 434 -8.11 5.48 17.47
C VAL A 434 -7.45 4.46 18.41
N MET A 435 -7.81 3.19 18.27
CA MET A 435 -7.20 2.11 19.04
C MET A 435 -5.95 1.55 18.34
N ALA A 436 -5.05 1.01 19.16
CA ALA A 436 -3.85 0.29 18.73
C ALA A 436 -3.79 -1.10 19.39
N PRO A 437 -4.56 -2.09 18.90
CA PRO A 437 -4.36 -3.48 19.31
C PRO A 437 -3.06 -4.02 18.68
N TRP A 438 -2.26 -4.69 19.50
CA TRP A 438 -0.97 -5.28 19.08
C TRP A 438 -1.15 -6.31 17.95
N GLU A 439 -2.23 -7.09 18.01
CA GLU A 439 -2.53 -8.21 17.11
C GLU A 439 -2.79 -7.78 15.66
N THR A 440 -3.26 -6.55 15.44
CA THR A 440 -3.56 -6.05 14.09
C THR A 440 -2.42 -5.24 13.47
N MET A 441 -1.50 -4.67 14.28
CA MET A 441 -0.32 -3.97 13.78
C MET A 441 0.65 -4.87 12.99
N ALA A 442 0.76 -6.15 13.34
CA ALA A 442 1.68 -7.08 12.68
C ALA A 442 1.18 -7.54 11.28
N THR A 443 -0.14 -7.60 11.09
CA THR A 443 -0.78 -8.26 9.95
C THR A 443 -1.44 -7.28 8.97
N GLN A 444 -1.91 -6.13 9.44
CA GLN A 444 -2.63 -5.17 8.60
C GLN A 444 -1.72 -4.04 8.09
N THR A 445 -1.00 -4.30 6.99
CA THR A 445 -0.24 -3.26 6.28
C THR A 445 -1.11 -2.14 5.68
N GLY A 446 -2.44 -2.20 5.84
CA GLY A 446 -3.39 -1.18 5.38
C GLY A 446 -3.71 -0.06 6.38
N ILE A 447 -3.47 -0.22 7.69
CA ILE A 447 -4.02 0.73 8.69
C ILE A 447 -3.18 2.01 8.91
N HIS A 448 -2.05 2.22 8.22
CA HIS A 448 -1.14 3.34 8.50
C HIS A 448 -1.31 4.55 7.57
N ALA A 449 -2.34 4.57 6.73
CA ALA A 449 -2.55 5.63 5.76
C ALA A 449 -3.25 6.87 6.34
N MET A 450 -2.67 8.04 6.08
CA MET A 450 -3.43 9.29 6.01
C MET A 450 -4.50 9.16 4.93
N ALA A 451 -5.65 9.81 5.11
CA ALA A 451 -6.79 9.65 4.18
C ALA A 451 -6.44 10.07 2.74
N SER A 452 -5.49 10.98 2.56
CA SER A 452 -4.99 11.38 1.24
C SER A 452 -3.51 11.81 1.29
N ARG A 453 -2.85 11.83 0.12
CA ARG A 453 -1.52 12.46 -0.02
C ARG A 453 -1.57 13.97 0.22
N GLU A 454 -2.71 14.60 -0.03
CA GLU A 454 -2.93 16.02 0.22
C GLU A 454 -2.91 16.32 1.73
N HIS A 455 -3.49 15.43 2.56
CA HIS A 455 -3.37 15.56 4.02
C HIS A 455 -1.93 15.35 4.48
N ALA A 456 -1.20 14.39 3.90
CA ALA A 456 0.22 14.21 4.18
C ALA A 456 1.04 15.46 3.81
N LYS A 457 0.84 15.99 2.60
CA LYS A 457 1.47 17.24 2.14
C LYS A 457 1.19 18.40 3.10
N ARG A 458 -0.08 18.67 3.44
CA ARG A 458 -0.47 19.73 4.39
C ARG A 458 0.15 19.57 5.77
N MET A 459 0.24 18.34 6.28
CA MET A 459 0.87 18.09 7.58
C MET A 459 2.37 18.42 7.54
N ALA A 460 3.11 17.93 6.54
CA ALA A 460 4.53 18.24 6.40
C ALA A 460 4.77 19.74 6.14
N GLU A 461 4.03 20.35 5.22
CA GLU A 461 4.19 21.77 4.87
C GLU A 461 3.79 22.70 6.02
N GLY A 462 2.71 22.42 6.76
CA GLY A 462 2.30 23.24 7.91
C GLY A 462 3.37 23.26 9.01
N PHE A 463 3.94 22.10 9.35
CA PHE A 463 5.07 22.02 10.27
C PHE A 463 6.32 22.73 9.73
N LEU A 464 6.69 22.51 8.47
CA LEU A 464 7.87 23.14 7.86
C LEU A 464 7.72 24.66 7.75
N ASN A 465 6.52 25.16 7.48
CA ASN A 465 6.24 26.60 7.41
C ASN A 465 6.21 27.24 8.81
N TYR A 466 5.79 26.50 9.84
CA TYR A 466 5.82 27.02 11.23
C TYR A 466 7.23 27.01 11.82
N TYR A 467 7.93 25.87 11.77
CA TYR A 467 9.21 25.68 12.46
C TYR A 467 10.46 25.98 11.62
N THR A 468 10.33 26.01 10.29
CA THR A 468 11.45 26.25 9.37
C THR A 468 11.11 27.23 8.23
N PRO A 469 10.34 28.33 8.45
CA PRO A 469 9.83 29.19 7.37
C PRO A 469 10.93 29.72 6.44
N ASN A 470 12.06 30.10 7.03
CA ASN A 470 13.19 30.72 6.34
C ASN A 470 14.42 29.80 6.31
N ASN A 471 14.23 28.48 6.11
CA ASN A 471 15.37 27.57 6.01
C ASN A 471 16.05 27.70 4.63
N ASP A 472 17.09 28.53 4.58
CA ASP A 472 17.98 28.75 3.43
C ASP A 472 18.66 27.45 2.96
N LYS A 473 18.90 26.51 3.88
CA LYS A 473 19.49 25.20 3.61
C LYS A 473 18.48 24.15 3.13
N ARG A 474 17.19 24.48 2.99
CA ARG A 474 16.16 23.51 2.58
C ARG A 474 16.59 22.78 1.31
N ALA A 475 16.53 21.45 1.37
CA ALA A 475 16.81 20.57 0.25
C ALA A 475 15.63 20.55 -0.73
N GLY A 476 15.79 19.81 -1.82
CA GLY A 476 14.83 19.70 -2.90
C GLY A 476 15.49 20.03 -4.24
N CYS A 477 14.67 19.94 -5.26
CA CYS A 477 15.08 20.19 -6.64
C CYS A 477 15.78 21.55 -6.80
N PRO A 478 16.80 21.65 -7.68
CA PRO A 478 17.39 22.92 -8.06
C PRO A 478 16.29 23.89 -8.53
N THR A 479 16.52 25.19 -8.37
CA THR A 479 15.73 26.22 -9.05
C THR A 479 16.57 26.79 -10.20
N ASN A 480 15.92 27.33 -11.23
CA ASN A 480 16.61 27.96 -12.35
C ASN A 480 17.61 29.01 -11.86
N GLY A 481 18.90 28.77 -12.14
CA GLY A 481 20.03 29.62 -11.72
C GLY A 481 20.72 29.21 -10.41
N SER A 482 20.27 28.16 -9.71
CA SER A 482 20.99 27.63 -8.55
C SER A 482 22.19 26.79 -9.00
N SER A 483 23.32 26.91 -8.29
CA SER A 483 24.56 26.17 -8.57
C SER A 483 24.61 24.79 -7.87
N LYS A 484 23.49 24.31 -7.29
CA LYS A 484 23.43 22.99 -6.64
C LYS A 484 23.63 21.89 -7.67
N LYS A 485 24.71 21.13 -7.54
CA LYS A 485 25.12 20.09 -8.52
C LYS A 485 24.45 18.72 -8.33
N GLY A 486 23.76 18.49 -7.22
CA GLY A 486 23.13 17.20 -6.92
C GLY A 486 22.37 17.20 -5.59
N PRO A 487 21.78 16.05 -5.20
CA PRO A 487 21.03 15.89 -3.96
C PRO A 487 21.95 15.88 -2.72
N VAL A 488 21.44 16.39 -1.61
CA VAL A 488 22.12 16.29 -0.29
C VAL A 488 21.75 14.96 0.39
N ILE A 489 22.75 14.23 0.86
CA ILE A 489 22.61 12.86 1.39
C ILE A 489 22.90 12.82 2.90
N ALA A 490 21.88 12.54 3.73
CA ALA A 490 22.06 12.23 5.15
C ALA A 490 22.42 10.76 5.36
N PHE A 491 23.48 10.51 6.14
CA PHE A 491 23.82 9.20 6.68
C PHE A 491 23.63 9.21 8.20
N LEU A 492 22.64 8.44 8.69
CA LEU A 492 22.33 8.30 10.11
C LEU A 492 22.96 6.99 10.63
N ASP A 493 23.91 7.04 11.57
CA ASP A 493 24.61 5.82 12.05
C ASP A 493 23.91 5.13 13.23
N ARG A 494 23.32 5.88 14.18
CA ARG A 494 22.83 5.39 15.48
C ARG A 494 23.93 4.82 16.38
N GLN A 495 25.01 5.56 16.54
CA GLN A 495 26.11 5.21 17.46
C GLN A 495 25.69 5.10 18.94
N ASP A 496 24.52 5.64 19.30
CA ASP A 496 23.87 5.48 20.61
C ASP A 496 23.15 4.13 20.80
N SER A 497 23.11 3.28 19.76
CA SER A 497 22.23 2.12 19.68
C SER A 497 22.98 0.84 19.32
N ARG A 498 22.42 -0.32 19.73
CA ARG A 498 22.82 -1.67 19.28
C ARG A 498 22.51 -1.95 17.80
N ARG A 499 22.23 -0.91 17.01
CA ARG A 499 21.90 -1.00 15.58
C ARG A 499 22.84 -0.14 14.73
N SER A 500 23.96 0.29 15.30
CA SER A 500 24.99 1.05 14.59
C SER A 500 25.62 0.25 13.46
N ILE A 501 26.13 0.98 12.46
CA ILE A 501 26.78 0.42 11.28
C ILE A 501 28.28 0.35 11.59
N ALA A 502 28.79 -0.86 11.84
CA ALA A 502 30.16 -1.07 12.31
C ALA A 502 31.23 -0.63 11.29
N ASN A 503 30.88 -0.51 10.00
CA ASN A 503 31.72 0.07 8.94
C ASN A 503 31.21 1.41 8.40
N SER A 504 30.51 2.24 9.21
CA SER A 504 29.99 3.55 8.79
C SER A 504 31.05 4.44 8.13
N ASN A 505 32.28 4.46 8.66
CA ASN A 505 33.41 5.18 8.07
C ASN A 505 33.74 4.74 6.63
N GLU A 506 33.61 3.45 6.30
CA GLU A 506 33.84 2.96 4.94
C GLU A 506 32.76 3.49 3.98
N VAL A 507 31.49 3.40 4.41
CA VAL A 507 30.35 3.85 3.61
C VAL A 507 30.41 5.36 3.36
N LEU A 508 30.69 6.15 4.40
CA LEU A 508 30.90 7.60 4.31
C LEU A 508 32.04 7.95 3.36
N TYR A 509 33.20 7.30 3.49
CA TYR A 509 34.34 7.50 2.60
C TYR A 509 33.98 7.23 1.13
N ARG A 510 33.22 6.16 0.84
CA ARG A 510 32.81 5.86 -0.55
C ARG A 510 31.81 6.89 -1.10
N LEU A 511 30.82 7.29 -0.32
CA LEU A 511 29.85 8.33 -0.74
C LEU A 511 30.54 9.67 -1.03
N GLN A 512 31.46 10.09 -0.14
CA GLN A 512 32.26 11.31 -0.32
C GLN A 512 33.21 11.21 -1.52
N LYS A 513 33.85 10.05 -1.72
CA LYS A 513 34.74 9.78 -2.86
C LYS A 513 34.00 9.79 -4.20
N ALA A 514 32.73 9.43 -4.23
CA ALA A 514 31.86 9.56 -5.39
C ALA A 514 31.42 11.01 -5.68
N GLY A 515 31.77 11.97 -4.82
CA GLY A 515 31.46 13.39 -5.00
C GLY A 515 30.08 13.82 -4.51
N TYR A 516 29.39 12.98 -3.73
CA TYR A 516 28.11 13.35 -3.11
C TYR A 516 28.32 14.32 -1.93
N ASP A 517 27.35 15.22 -1.73
CA ASP A 517 27.29 16.06 -0.53
C ASP A 517 26.67 15.25 0.63
N VAL A 518 27.49 14.85 1.59
CA VAL A 518 27.12 13.89 2.64
C VAL A 518 27.08 14.55 4.01
N LEU A 519 25.89 14.66 4.59
CA LEU A 519 25.67 15.05 5.98
C LEU A 519 25.71 13.82 6.89
N TYR A 520 26.74 13.72 7.72
CA TYR A 520 26.85 12.67 8.72
C TYR A 520 26.13 13.06 10.02
N GLN A 521 25.29 12.17 10.54
CA GLN A 521 24.68 12.31 11.87
C GLN A 521 24.84 11.02 12.67
N SER A 522 25.61 11.08 13.77
CA SER A 522 25.88 9.91 14.62
C SER A 522 24.62 9.39 15.31
N SER A 523 23.72 10.27 15.76
CA SER A 523 22.43 9.93 16.37
C SER A 523 21.48 11.14 16.46
N PHE A 524 20.17 10.90 16.56
CA PHE A 524 19.18 11.89 17.01
C PHE A 524 18.93 11.86 18.54
N LYS A 525 19.63 11.02 19.32
CA LYS A 525 19.51 11.02 20.78
C LYS A 525 19.89 12.40 21.35
N GLY A 526 18.96 13.01 22.10
CA GLY A 526 19.10 14.37 22.62
C GLY A 526 18.79 15.49 21.60
N MET A 527 18.56 15.17 20.32
CA MET A 527 18.09 16.14 19.34
C MET A 527 16.58 16.36 19.51
N SER A 528 16.18 17.60 19.76
CA SER A 528 14.76 17.96 19.84
C SER A 528 14.04 17.61 18.53
N LEU A 529 12.73 17.35 18.60
CA LEU A 529 11.94 17.05 17.40
C LEU A 529 12.11 18.14 16.33
N MET A 530 12.17 19.43 16.70
CA MET A 530 12.37 20.52 15.74
C MET A 530 13.76 20.50 15.10
N GLY A 531 14.79 20.10 15.85
CA GLY A 531 16.11 19.81 15.27
C GLY A 531 16.05 18.70 14.23
N GLN A 532 15.30 17.63 14.51
CA GLN A 532 15.10 16.53 13.57
C GLN A 532 14.26 16.95 12.35
N MET A 533 13.23 17.78 12.52
CA MET A 533 12.45 18.36 11.40
C MET A 533 13.35 19.21 10.49
N LYS A 534 14.14 20.11 11.10
CA LYS A 534 15.08 20.99 10.38
C LYS A 534 16.10 20.16 9.61
N PHE A 535 16.78 19.21 10.26
CA PHE A 535 17.71 18.29 9.63
C PHE A 535 17.09 17.55 8.43
N MET A 536 15.91 16.95 8.61
CA MET A 536 15.24 16.22 7.53
C MET A 536 14.81 17.12 6.37
N SER A 537 14.51 18.40 6.63
CA SER A 537 14.21 19.40 5.58
C SER A 537 15.45 19.85 4.79
N GLU A 538 16.67 19.58 5.29
CA GLU A 538 17.95 19.95 4.67
C GLU A 538 18.57 18.83 3.83
N VAL A 539 17.89 17.67 3.69
CA VAL A 539 18.40 16.52 2.92
C VAL A 539 17.39 15.95 1.92
N ASP A 540 17.88 15.61 0.74
CA ASP A 540 17.13 14.97 -0.34
C ASP A 540 17.05 13.45 -0.17
N ILE A 541 18.16 12.85 0.27
CA ILE A 541 18.27 11.41 0.52
C ILE A 541 18.61 11.21 1.99
N VAL A 542 17.96 10.25 2.66
CA VAL A 542 18.35 9.81 4.00
C VAL A 542 18.55 8.30 4.03
N MET A 543 19.65 7.85 4.60
CA MET A 543 19.99 6.44 4.73
C MET A 543 20.54 6.09 6.11
N GLY A 544 20.45 4.82 6.50
CA GLY A 544 20.93 4.35 7.81
C GLY A 544 20.20 3.11 8.32
N PRO A 545 20.44 2.68 9.56
CA PRO A 545 19.84 1.48 10.12
C PRO A 545 18.39 1.72 10.56
N HIS A 546 17.53 0.75 10.28
CA HIS A 546 16.10 0.78 10.62
C HIS A 546 15.82 1.14 12.10
N GLY A 547 15.03 2.19 12.31
CA GLY A 547 14.61 2.65 13.63
C GLY A 547 13.97 4.03 13.66
N GLN A 548 13.57 4.47 14.86
CA GLN A 548 12.65 5.60 15.08
C GLN A 548 13.08 6.95 14.47
N GLN A 549 14.37 7.14 14.22
CA GLN A 549 14.91 8.30 13.49
C GLN A 549 14.28 8.55 12.12
N PHE A 550 13.79 7.51 11.44
CA PHE A 550 13.14 7.66 10.13
C PHE A 550 11.70 8.16 10.20
N LEU A 551 11.15 8.38 11.40
CA LEU A 551 9.81 8.94 11.53
C LEU A 551 9.71 10.37 10.99
N THR A 552 10.76 11.15 11.15
CA THR A 552 10.85 12.54 10.66
C THR A 552 11.19 12.62 9.16
N SER A 553 11.43 11.50 8.46
CA SER A 553 11.67 11.48 7.01
C SER A 553 10.51 12.05 6.18
N MET A 554 9.30 12.15 6.76
CA MET A 554 8.19 12.85 6.13
C MET A 554 8.45 14.34 5.83
N PHE A 555 9.37 14.97 6.56
CA PHE A 555 9.80 16.37 6.42
C PHE A 555 10.81 16.62 5.31
N MET A 556 11.34 15.57 4.69
CA MET A 556 12.18 15.70 3.51
C MET A 556 11.41 16.40 2.37
N PRO A 557 12.10 17.07 1.44
CA PRO A 557 11.49 17.72 0.29
C PRO A 557 10.72 16.74 -0.61
N GLN A 558 9.96 17.29 -1.54
CA GLN A 558 9.44 16.55 -2.67
C GLN A 558 10.60 15.92 -3.47
N CYS A 559 10.37 14.75 -4.07
CA CYS A 559 11.41 13.90 -4.69
C CYS A 559 12.39 13.23 -3.72
N GLY A 560 12.27 13.47 -2.41
CA GLY A 560 13.15 12.85 -1.41
C GLY A 560 13.02 11.31 -1.34
N SER A 561 14.08 10.65 -0.84
CA SER A 561 14.17 9.18 -0.83
C SER A 561 14.79 8.62 0.47
N LEU A 562 14.11 7.68 1.11
CA LEU A 562 14.58 6.96 2.32
C LEU A 562 15.19 5.61 1.95
N PHE A 563 16.34 5.27 2.53
CA PHE A 563 17.00 3.97 2.38
C PHE A 563 17.31 3.31 3.74
N GLU A 564 16.57 2.25 4.06
CA GLU A 564 16.69 1.54 5.33
C GLU A 564 17.63 0.34 5.25
N PHE A 565 18.59 0.25 6.17
CA PHE A 565 19.42 -0.94 6.35
C PHE A 565 18.80 -1.84 7.42
N PHE A 566 18.71 -3.13 7.08
CA PHE A 566 18.17 -4.16 7.95
C PHE A 566 19.25 -5.17 8.33
N PRO A 567 19.38 -5.56 9.62
CA PRO A 567 20.16 -6.72 10.01
C PRO A 567 19.75 -7.96 9.22
N ARG A 568 20.68 -8.90 9.06
CA ARG A 568 20.36 -10.23 8.52
C ARG A 568 19.23 -10.86 9.35
N ASN A 569 18.27 -11.50 8.68
CA ASN A 569 17.09 -12.14 9.30
C ASN A 569 16.12 -11.19 10.03
N TYR A 570 16.26 -9.86 9.91
CA TYR A 570 15.28 -8.93 10.48
C TYR A 570 13.98 -8.95 9.66
N TYR A 571 12.82 -8.95 10.32
CA TYR A 571 11.55 -8.72 9.63
C TYR A 571 11.45 -7.23 9.28
N ALA A 572 11.39 -6.86 8.00
CA ALA A 572 11.18 -5.47 7.61
C ALA A 572 9.68 -5.13 7.69
N PRO A 573 9.19 -4.43 8.74
CA PRO A 573 7.85 -3.86 8.65
C PRO A 573 7.92 -2.76 7.61
N ASN A 574 7.08 -2.80 6.58
CA ASN A 574 6.97 -1.73 5.57
C ASN A 574 6.41 -0.41 6.14
N TRP A 575 6.59 -0.14 7.43
CA TRP A 575 6.00 0.99 8.10
C TRP A 575 6.60 2.32 7.62
N TYR A 576 7.92 2.52 7.71
CA TYR A 576 8.55 3.75 7.20
C TYR A 576 8.41 3.85 5.67
N GLY A 577 8.50 2.73 4.95
CA GLY A 577 8.25 2.70 3.51
C GLY A 577 6.84 3.15 3.12
N SER A 578 5.83 2.72 3.87
CA SER A 578 4.46 3.21 3.69
C SER A 578 4.36 4.68 4.08
N LEU A 579 4.97 5.08 5.20
CA LEU A 579 5.00 6.46 5.66
C LEU A 579 5.55 7.39 4.57
N VAL A 580 6.79 7.21 4.11
CA VAL A 580 7.41 8.10 3.11
C VAL A 580 6.62 8.13 1.81
N ALA A 581 6.03 7.00 1.39
CA ALA A 581 5.19 6.94 0.19
C ALA A 581 3.88 7.78 0.31
N LEU A 582 3.27 7.86 1.51
CA LEU A 582 2.14 8.77 1.77
C LEU A 582 2.55 10.23 1.55
N PHE A 583 3.76 10.60 1.97
CA PHE A 583 4.36 11.92 1.81
C PHE A 583 5.07 12.12 0.45
N GLY A 584 4.75 11.28 -0.55
CA GLY A 584 5.18 11.45 -1.94
C GLY A 584 6.66 11.15 -2.23
N LYS A 585 7.34 10.45 -1.32
CA LYS A 585 8.77 10.14 -1.36
C LYS A 585 9.02 8.69 -1.79
N ASN A 586 10.25 8.37 -2.19
CA ASN A 586 10.65 7.01 -2.55
C ASN A 586 11.16 6.24 -1.31
N HIS A 587 11.06 4.91 -1.35
CA HIS A 587 11.56 4.01 -0.29
C HIS A 587 12.42 2.90 -0.90
N PHE A 588 13.58 2.70 -0.29
CA PHE A 588 14.53 1.65 -0.60
C PHE A 588 14.92 0.94 0.70
N PHE A 589 15.32 -0.33 0.60
CA PHE A 589 15.90 -1.02 1.74
C PHE A 589 16.86 -2.13 1.31
N ALA A 590 17.78 -2.50 2.19
CA ALA A 590 18.73 -3.59 1.97
C ALA A 590 18.88 -4.46 3.22
N TYR A 591 19.05 -5.76 2.99
CA TYR A 591 19.42 -6.74 4.01
C TYR A 591 20.91 -7.02 3.99
N ASN A 592 21.54 -6.96 5.16
CA ASN A 592 22.97 -7.30 5.26
C ASN A 592 23.17 -8.80 5.05
N GLY A 593 24.10 -9.13 4.13
CA GLY A 593 24.38 -10.50 3.70
C GLY A 593 23.53 -11.00 2.53
N GLY A 594 22.80 -10.13 1.82
CA GLY A 594 22.14 -10.48 0.54
C GLY A 594 21.09 -11.60 0.64
N GLY A 595 20.48 -11.76 1.81
CA GLY A 595 19.49 -12.81 2.07
C GLY A 595 18.12 -12.23 2.34
N VAL A 596 17.11 -12.76 1.67
CA VAL A 596 15.71 -12.58 2.06
C VAL A 596 15.52 -13.19 3.45
N SER A 597 14.90 -12.48 4.39
CA SER A 597 14.65 -13.02 5.74
C SER A 597 13.64 -14.16 5.68
N GLN A 598 14.13 -15.41 5.66
CA GLN A 598 13.32 -16.57 6.01
C GLN A 598 13.12 -16.59 7.52
N TRP A 599 11.91 -16.20 7.94
CA TRP A 599 11.32 -16.41 9.27
C TRP A 599 11.80 -15.54 10.45
N MET A 600 10.88 -15.38 11.40
CA MET A 600 10.92 -14.46 12.54
C MET A 600 11.71 -15.00 13.74
N ASN A 601 12.95 -15.43 13.54
CA ASN A 601 13.86 -15.65 14.68
C ASN A 601 14.66 -14.38 14.93
N GLU A 602 14.08 -13.47 15.73
CA GLU A 602 14.76 -12.26 16.21
C GLU A 602 16.00 -12.63 17.05
N SER A 603 17.18 -12.72 16.43
CA SER A 603 18.41 -12.54 17.18
C SER A 603 18.56 -11.06 17.52
N ARG A 604 17.92 -10.61 18.62
CA ARG A 604 18.09 -9.28 19.24
C ARG A 604 19.53 -9.02 19.73
N GLU A 605 20.46 -9.92 19.43
CA GLU A 605 21.81 -10.04 19.96
C GLU A 605 22.89 -9.41 19.07
N THR A 606 22.62 -9.16 17.77
CA THR A 606 23.58 -8.46 16.91
C THR A 606 23.68 -7.00 17.33
N LYS A 607 24.73 -6.67 18.09
CA LYS A 607 24.99 -5.33 18.69
C LYS A 607 25.39 -4.25 17.69
N SER A 608 25.80 -4.65 16.49
CA SER A 608 26.12 -3.80 15.34
C SER A 608 26.20 -4.71 14.11
N TYR A 609 26.26 -4.14 12.91
CA TYR A 609 26.44 -4.89 11.68
C TYR A 609 27.22 -4.09 10.64
N ASN A 610 27.86 -4.78 9.68
CA ASN A 610 28.43 -4.12 8.51
C ASN A 610 27.33 -3.93 7.45
N ALA A 611 27.23 -2.72 6.92
CA ALA A 611 26.50 -2.45 5.68
C ALA A 611 27.40 -2.81 4.49
N SER A 612 26.86 -3.48 3.47
CA SER A 612 27.61 -3.73 2.24
C SER A 612 27.83 -2.39 1.52
N ALA A 613 29.06 -1.86 1.56
CA ALA A 613 29.36 -0.55 1.01
C ALA A 613 29.10 -0.49 -0.51
N ASP A 614 29.37 -1.57 -1.24
CA ASP A 614 29.02 -1.69 -2.67
C ASP A 614 27.49 -1.60 -2.90
N THR A 615 26.70 -2.31 -2.08
CA THR A 615 25.23 -2.24 -2.14
C THR A 615 24.72 -0.85 -1.79
N VAL A 616 25.34 -0.16 -0.82
CA VAL A 616 24.95 1.21 -0.46
C VAL A 616 25.23 2.16 -1.62
N MET A 617 26.39 2.07 -2.28
CA MET A 617 26.72 2.89 -3.45
C MET A 617 25.73 2.66 -4.60
N GLN A 618 25.49 1.40 -4.98
CA GLN A 618 24.60 1.06 -6.09
C GLN A 618 23.15 1.54 -5.86
N VAL A 619 22.61 1.38 -4.65
CA VAL A 619 21.27 1.89 -4.32
C VAL A 619 21.26 3.41 -4.26
N THR A 620 22.35 4.04 -3.79
CA THR A 620 22.48 5.51 -3.79
C THR A 620 22.45 6.08 -5.21
N GLU A 621 23.16 5.48 -6.15
CA GLU A 621 23.16 5.88 -7.57
C GLU A 621 21.72 5.84 -8.13
N ALA A 622 20.98 4.75 -7.92
CA ALA A 622 19.58 4.64 -8.32
C ALA A 622 18.65 5.66 -7.63
N MET A 623 18.93 6.04 -6.37
CA MET A 623 18.21 7.10 -5.66
C MET A 623 18.48 8.50 -6.24
N VAL A 624 19.73 8.76 -6.65
CA VAL A 624 20.16 10.03 -7.27
C VAL A 624 19.52 10.17 -8.65
N GLU A 625 19.57 9.13 -9.49
CA GLU A 625 18.85 9.08 -10.77
C GLU A 625 17.35 9.32 -10.59
N ARG A 626 16.75 8.69 -9.57
CA ARG A 626 15.32 8.85 -9.26
C ARG A 626 14.97 10.27 -8.81
N TRP A 627 15.85 10.92 -8.05
CA TRP A 627 15.72 12.31 -7.65
C TRP A 627 15.79 13.25 -8.88
N HIS A 628 16.79 13.09 -9.75
CA HIS A 628 16.90 13.88 -11.00
C HIS A 628 15.66 13.72 -11.89
N SER A 629 15.21 12.48 -12.12
CA SER A 629 14.00 12.18 -12.90
C SER A 629 12.75 12.86 -12.32
N CYS A 630 12.60 12.83 -10.99
CA CYS A 630 11.49 13.49 -10.32
C CYS A 630 11.58 15.03 -10.40
N CYS A 631 12.77 15.61 -10.26
CA CYS A 631 12.96 17.06 -10.34
C CYS A 631 12.74 17.64 -11.74
N SER A 632 13.18 16.92 -12.78
CA SER A 632 12.89 17.26 -14.18
C SER A 632 11.38 17.21 -14.44
N ALA A 633 10.67 16.20 -13.90
CA ALA A 633 9.22 16.08 -14.02
C ALA A 633 8.42 17.18 -13.29
N LEU A 634 9.04 17.92 -12.37
CA LEU A 634 8.46 19.10 -11.72
C LEU A 634 8.74 20.42 -12.46
N GLY A 635 9.45 20.39 -13.59
CA GLY A 635 9.79 21.58 -14.38
C GLY A 635 10.84 22.49 -13.74
N ASN A 636 11.65 21.93 -12.84
CA ASN A 636 12.64 22.67 -12.03
C ASN A 636 14.10 22.45 -12.51
N VAL A 637 14.32 21.57 -13.50
CA VAL A 637 15.62 21.20 -14.08
C VAL A 637 15.46 21.09 -15.59
#